data_AF-X1BUN4-F1
#
_entry.id   AF-X1BUN4-F1
#
_cell.length_a   1.000
_cell.length_b   1.000
_cell.length_c   1.000
_cell.angle_alpha   90.00
_cell.angle_beta   90.00
_cell.angle_gamma   90.00
#
_symmetry.space_group_name_H-M   'P 1'
#
loop_
_entity.id
_entity.type
_entity.pdbx_description
1 polymer ?
#
loop_
_entity_poly.entity_id
_entity_poly.type
_entity_poly.pdbx_seq_one_letter_code
_entity_poly.pdbx_strand_id
1 'polypeptide(L)'
;EVISFPKIDQIEYIIRKLKEKPYSRRAQAITWRPLVDPFHIDPPCLQRIFMRVKDDKLIMQTTWRSRDLFRAWEANVNGMIRIQKYVADQLGLEMGHYLDFSNSLHIYGNTISEVKDMFKRMKNRGEEFPEEVIELLEQK
;
A
#
# COMPACT_ATOMS: atom_id res chain seq x y z
N GLU A 1 18.14 -18.57 25.35
CA GLU A 1 16.87 -19.20 24.92
C GLU A 1 16.46 -18.65 23.56
N VAL A 2 16.05 -19.51 22.63
CA VAL A 2 15.47 -19.05 21.35
C VAL A 2 14.00 -18.73 21.64
N ILE A 3 13.65 -17.44 21.61
CA ILE A 3 12.25 -17.01 21.79
C ILE A 3 11.48 -17.45 20.54
N SER A 4 10.62 -18.47 20.69
CA SER A 4 9.69 -18.89 19.65
C SER A 4 8.46 -17.99 19.67
N PHE A 5 8.29 -17.18 18.63
CA PHE A 5 7.09 -16.35 18.47
C PHE A 5 5.98 -17.15 17.79
N PRO A 6 4.74 -17.10 18.29
CA PRO A 6 3.61 -17.73 17.62
C PRO A 6 3.40 -17.10 16.24
N LYS A 7 3.16 -17.94 15.23
CA LYS A 7 2.75 -17.47 13.91
C LYS A 7 1.30 -17.01 14.01
N ILE A 8 1.05 -15.75 13.67
CA ILE A 8 -0.29 -15.17 13.64
C ILE A 8 -0.66 -14.88 12.19
N ASP A 9 -1.70 -15.53 11.69
CA ASP A 9 -2.34 -15.13 10.45
C ASP A 9 -3.22 -13.91 10.72
N GLN A 10 -2.68 -12.73 10.41
CA GLN A 10 -3.35 -11.46 10.69
C GLN A 10 -4.50 -11.18 9.71
N ILE A 11 -4.51 -11.79 8.51
CA ILE A 11 -5.60 -11.63 7.55
C ILE A 11 -6.79 -12.48 7.98
N GLU A 12 -6.56 -13.72 8.40
CA GLU A 12 -7.60 -14.56 8.98
C GLU A 12 -8.17 -13.94 10.26
N TYR A 13 -7.31 -13.34 11.10
CA TYR A 13 -7.77 -12.54 12.24
C TYR A 13 -8.74 -11.42 11.82
N ILE A 14 -8.41 -10.66 10.77
CA ILE A 14 -9.28 -9.59 10.25
C ILE A 14 -10.63 -10.16 9.80
N ILE A 15 -10.62 -11.23 8.99
CA ILE A 15 -11.82 -11.88 8.48
C ILE A 15 -12.72 -12.31 9.64
N ARG A 16 -12.19 -13.10 10.59
CA ARG A 16 -12.96 -13.53 11.77
C ARG A 16 -13.49 -12.37 12.58
N LYS A 17 -12.65 -11.34 12.78
CA LYS A 17 -13.04 -10.18 13.57
C LYS A 17 -14.23 -9.43 12.97
N LEU A 18 -14.24 -9.27 11.65
CA LEU A 18 -15.29 -8.57 10.93
C LEU A 18 -16.55 -9.45 10.75
N LYS A 19 -16.42 -10.78 10.65
CA LYS A 19 -17.57 -11.71 10.73
C LYS A 19 -18.29 -11.60 12.07
N GLU A 20 -17.53 -11.62 13.18
CA GLU A 20 -18.09 -11.55 14.53
C GLU A 20 -18.61 -10.15 14.89
N LYS A 21 -17.89 -9.10 14.50
CA LYS A 21 -18.20 -7.70 14.83
C LYS A 21 -17.89 -6.79 13.63
N PRO A 22 -18.82 -6.63 12.67
CA PRO A 22 -18.60 -5.85 11.44
C PRO A 22 -18.15 -4.40 11.65
N TYR A 23 -18.65 -3.75 12.70
CA TYR A 23 -18.31 -2.37 13.07
C TYR A 23 -17.05 -2.24 13.92
N SER A 24 -16.26 -3.31 14.06
CA SER A 24 -15.03 -3.33 14.84
C SER A 24 -14.01 -2.32 14.29
N ARG A 25 -13.44 -1.50 15.18
CA ARG A 25 -12.32 -0.59 14.88
C ARG A 25 -10.95 -1.23 15.14
N ARG A 26 -10.91 -2.56 15.29
CA ARG A 26 -9.72 -3.33 15.73
C ARG A 26 -9.21 -4.33 14.68
N ALA A 27 -9.85 -4.41 13.52
CA ALA A 27 -9.41 -5.31 12.45
C ALA A 27 -8.21 -4.71 11.73
N GLN A 28 -7.01 -5.17 12.09
CA GLN A 28 -5.76 -4.68 11.52
C GLN A 28 -4.67 -5.76 11.51
N ALA A 29 -3.69 -5.55 10.64
CA ALA A 29 -2.46 -6.31 10.54
C ALA A 29 -1.26 -5.34 10.51
N ILE A 30 -0.11 -5.77 11.01
CA ILE A 30 1.16 -5.03 10.93
C ILE A 30 2.28 -5.95 10.45
N THR A 31 3.31 -5.34 9.88
CA THR A 31 4.52 -6.05 9.40
C THR A 31 5.73 -5.74 10.27
N TRP A 32 5.78 -4.56 10.89
CA TRP A 32 6.92 -4.13 11.70
C TRP A 32 7.11 -5.02 12.92
N ARG A 33 8.31 -5.56 13.07
CA ARG A 33 8.77 -6.40 14.18
C ARG A 33 9.80 -5.62 14.99
N PRO A 34 9.42 -5.04 16.15
CA PRO A 34 10.29 -4.16 16.92
C PRO A 34 11.64 -4.76 17.35
N LEU A 35 11.71 -6.09 17.51
CA LEU A 35 12.93 -6.78 17.93
C LEU A 35 13.86 -7.16 16.76
N VAL A 36 13.43 -6.94 15.52
CA VAL A 36 14.15 -7.41 14.32
C VAL A 36 14.39 -6.26 13.36
N ASP A 37 13.34 -5.54 12.98
CA ASP A 37 13.38 -4.59 11.87
C ASP A 37 14.27 -3.36 12.11
N PRO A 38 14.46 -2.83 13.34
CA PRO A 38 15.43 -1.76 13.57
C PRO A 38 16.89 -2.13 13.23
N PHE A 39 17.21 -3.42 13.20
CA PHE A 39 18.56 -3.94 12.95
C PHE A 39 18.68 -4.66 11.60
N HIS A 40 17.61 -4.68 10.81
CA HIS A 40 17.58 -5.31 9.50
C HIS A 40 17.95 -4.30 8.41
N ILE A 41 18.66 -4.75 7.37
CA ILE A 41 19.06 -3.88 6.25
C ILE A 41 17.87 -3.42 5.41
N ASP A 42 16.87 -4.30 5.26
CA ASP A 42 15.65 -4.06 4.48
C ASP A 42 14.40 -4.26 5.34
N PRO A 43 14.05 -3.33 6.24
CA PRO A 43 12.83 -3.47 7.02
C PRO A 43 11.59 -3.30 6.13
N PRO A 44 10.41 -3.81 6.50
CA PRO A 44 9.23 -3.78 5.63
C PRO A 44 8.82 -2.34 5.29
N CYS A 45 8.37 -2.08 4.06
CA CYS A 45 7.86 -0.77 3.64
C CYS A 45 6.40 -0.56 4.06
N LEU A 46 5.51 -1.52 3.74
CA LEU A 46 4.17 -1.60 4.31
C LEU A 46 4.31 -1.73 5.82
N GLN A 47 3.57 -0.95 6.60
CA GLN A 47 3.59 -0.96 8.07
C GLN A 47 2.31 -1.53 8.66
N ARG A 48 1.17 -1.18 8.06
CA ARG A 48 -0.16 -1.50 8.60
C ARG A 48 -1.18 -1.69 7.48
N ILE A 49 -2.05 -2.68 7.67
CA ILE A 49 -3.32 -2.82 6.95
C ILE A 49 -4.43 -2.67 8.01
N PHE A 50 -5.36 -1.76 7.78
CA PHE A 50 -6.55 -1.59 8.61
C PHE A 50 -7.78 -1.78 7.73
N MET A 51 -8.77 -2.53 8.23
CA MET A 51 -10.01 -2.78 7.50
C MET A 51 -11.22 -2.51 8.39
N ARG A 52 -12.31 -2.04 7.78
CA ARG A 52 -13.61 -1.85 8.44
C ARG A 52 -14.74 -2.00 7.45
N VAL A 53 -15.89 -2.44 7.94
CA VAL A 53 -17.14 -2.38 7.17
C VAL A 53 -17.78 -1.00 7.37
N LYS A 54 -18.25 -0.39 6.29
CA LYS A 54 -19.06 0.82 6.31
C LYS A 54 -19.98 0.79 5.09
N ASP A 55 -21.27 1.08 5.28
CA ASP A 55 -22.26 1.13 4.19
C ASP A 55 -22.22 -0.15 3.34
N ASP A 56 -22.19 -1.31 4.01
CA ASP A 56 -22.06 -2.67 3.44
C ASP A 56 -20.87 -2.90 2.50
N LYS A 57 -19.83 -2.05 2.63
CA LYS A 57 -18.59 -2.12 1.86
C LYS A 57 -17.38 -2.31 2.76
N LEU A 58 -16.44 -3.13 2.31
CA LEU A 58 -15.15 -3.31 2.98
C LEU A 58 -14.20 -2.17 2.58
N ILE A 59 -13.93 -1.26 3.51
CA ILE A 59 -12.91 -0.22 3.35
C ILE A 59 -11.58 -0.77 3.84
N MET A 60 -10.50 -0.53 3.08
CA MET A 60 -9.14 -0.87 3.46
C MET A 60 -8.26 0.39 3.48
N GLN A 61 -7.39 0.49 4.47
CA GLN A 61 -6.35 1.50 4.56
C GLN A 61 -5.00 0.84 4.75
N THR A 62 -4.00 1.28 3.98
CA THR A 62 -2.60 0.89 4.19
C THR A 62 -1.76 2.07 4.65
N THR A 63 -0.73 1.81 5.44
CA THR A 63 0.28 2.80 5.85
C THR A 63 1.64 2.29 5.46
N TRP A 64 2.43 3.11 4.74
CA TRP A 64 3.76 2.79 4.25
C TRP A 64 4.79 3.78 4.77
N ARG A 65 5.91 3.29 5.32
CA ARG A 65 7.00 4.17 5.76
C ARG A 65 7.81 4.75 4.59
N SER A 66 7.84 4.02 3.47
CA SER A 66 8.64 4.30 2.28
C SER A 66 7.93 3.73 1.06
N ARG A 67 7.86 4.49 -0.04
CA ARG A 67 7.08 4.16 -1.23
C ARG A 67 7.77 4.63 -2.51
N ASP A 68 8.31 3.68 -3.28
CA ASP A 68 8.81 3.93 -4.63
C ASP A 68 7.63 4.09 -5.58
N LEU A 69 7.35 5.34 -5.97
CA LEU A 69 6.24 5.71 -6.83
C LEU A 69 6.39 5.12 -8.24
N PHE A 70 7.62 5.01 -8.75
CA PHE A 70 7.82 4.72 -10.17
C PHE A 70 7.87 3.23 -10.47
N ARG A 71 8.64 2.44 -9.69
CA ARG A 71 8.86 1.03 -10.03
C ARG A 71 8.01 0.05 -9.23
N ALA A 72 7.57 0.41 -8.03
CA ALA A 72 6.94 -0.55 -7.12
C ALA A 72 5.48 -0.22 -6.78
N TRP A 73 5.11 1.06 -6.76
CA TRP A 73 3.82 1.51 -6.27
C TRP A 73 2.65 0.83 -6.97
N GLU A 74 2.63 0.81 -8.30
CA GLU A 74 1.55 0.21 -9.09
C GLU A 74 1.34 -1.28 -8.74
N ALA A 75 2.42 -2.07 -8.80
CA ALA A 75 2.37 -3.49 -8.48
C ALA A 75 1.89 -3.73 -7.04
N ASN A 76 2.33 -2.90 -6.10
CA ASN A 76 1.91 -2.99 -4.71
C ASN A 76 0.44 -2.62 -4.51
N VAL A 77 -0.05 -1.57 -5.17
CA VAL A 77 -1.47 -1.17 -5.14
C VAL A 77 -2.34 -2.31 -5.68
N ASN A 78 -1.98 -2.89 -6.82
CA ASN A 78 -2.66 -4.04 -7.37
C ASN A 78 -2.67 -5.24 -6.41
N GLY A 79 -1.55 -5.50 -5.73
CA GLY A 79 -1.46 -6.51 -4.68
C GLY A 79 -2.42 -6.25 -3.51
N MET A 80 -2.49 -5.01 -3.02
CA MET A 80 -3.39 -4.63 -1.94
C MET A 80 -4.85 -4.73 -2.36
N ILE A 81 -5.22 -4.29 -3.58
CA ILE A 81 -6.58 -4.43 -4.11
C ILE A 81 -7.00 -5.91 -4.15
N ARG A 82 -6.09 -6.82 -4.55
CA ARG A 82 -6.37 -8.27 -4.51
C ARG A 82 -6.60 -8.79 -3.09
N ILE A 83 -5.84 -8.30 -2.11
CA ILE A 83 -6.06 -8.63 -0.69
C ILE A 83 -7.42 -8.11 -0.21
N GLN A 84 -7.77 -6.86 -0.53
CA GLN A 84 -9.08 -6.30 -0.19
C GLN A 84 -10.20 -7.12 -0.81
N LYS A 85 -10.09 -7.47 -2.09
CA LYS A 85 -11.07 -8.31 -2.79
C LYS A 85 -11.24 -9.65 -2.11
N TYR A 86 -10.13 -10.32 -1.79
CA TYR A 86 -10.16 -11.60 -1.08
C TYR A 86 -10.89 -11.50 0.26
N VAL A 87 -10.57 -10.50 1.09
CA VAL A 87 -11.25 -10.32 2.38
C VAL A 87 -12.72 -9.95 2.19
N ALA A 88 -13.06 -9.11 1.20
CA ALA A 88 -14.44 -8.75 0.90
C ALA A 88 -15.27 -9.98 0.50
N ASP A 89 -14.72 -10.84 -0.35
CA ASP A 89 -15.35 -12.10 -0.77
C ASP A 89 -15.58 -13.04 0.41
N GLN A 90 -14.60 -13.15 1.32
CA GLN A 90 -14.75 -13.96 2.54
C GLN A 90 -15.81 -13.43 3.51
N LEU A 91 -16.16 -12.15 3.41
CA LEU A 91 -17.20 -11.48 4.21
C LEU A 91 -18.54 -11.39 3.49
N GLY A 92 -18.62 -11.71 2.19
CA GLY A 92 -19.82 -11.48 1.38
C GLY A 92 -20.15 -10.00 1.18
N LEU A 93 -19.13 -9.15 1.11
CA LEU A 93 -19.26 -7.69 0.97
C LEU A 93 -18.71 -7.21 -0.38
N GLU A 94 -19.16 -6.03 -0.81
CA GLU A 94 -18.51 -5.32 -1.91
C GLU A 94 -17.21 -4.65 -1.46
N MET A 95 -16.31 -4.40 -2.41
CA MET A 95 -15.15 -3.54 -2.15
C MET A 95 -15.58 -2.09 -1.97
N GLY A 96 -15.14 -1.48 -0.87
CA GLY A 96 -15.20 -0.05 -0.64
C GLY A 96 -13.91 0.66 -1.02
N HIS A 97 -13.71 1.85 -0.46
CA HIS A 97 -12.51 2.64 -0.70
C HIS A 97 -11.23 1.94 -0.25
N TYR A 98 -10.18 2.08 -1.06
CA TYR A 98 -8.80 1.80 -0.69
C TYR A 98 -8.07 3.12 -0.44
N LEU A 99 -7.54 3.31 0.78
CA LEU A 99 -6.76 4.46 1.17
C LEU A 99 -5.28 4.07 1.29
N ASP A 100 -4.43 4.61 0.41
CA ASP A 100 -2.99 4.35 0.42
C ASP A 100 -2.21 5.51 1.07
N PHE A 101 -1.87 5.37 2.36
CA PHE A 101 -1.12 6.40 3.09
C PHE A 101 0.38 6.11 3.06
N SER A 102 1.17 7.08 2.58
CA SER A 102 2.63 6.98 2.50
C SER A 102 3.32 8.11 3.26
N ASN A 103 4.27 7.77 4.14
CA ASN A 103 5.07 8.75 4.87
C ASN A 103 6.14 9.41 3.98
N SER A 104 6.72 8.62 3.06
CA SER A 104 7.73 9.07 2.10
C SER A 104 7.45 8.45 0.73
N LEU A 105 6.71 9.18 -0.09
CA LEU A 105 6.48 8.87 -1.49
C LEU A 105 7.58 9.51 -2.33
N HIS A 106 8.32 8.72 -3.09
CA HIS A 106 9.52 9.20 -3.77
C HIS A 106 9.76 8.47 -5.10
N ILE A 107 10.60 9.11 -5.92
CA ILE A 107 11.22 8.56 -7.11
C ILE A 107 12.72 8.51 -6.81
N TYR A 108 13.38 7.39 -7.08
CA TYR A 108 14.81 7.28 -6.87
C TYR A 108 15.60 8.11 -7.89
N GLY A 109 16.70 8.73 -7.47
CA GLY A 109 17.52 9.56 -8.35
C GLY A 109 18.04 8.81 -9.58
N ASN A 110 18.39 7.53 -9.41
CA ASN A 110 18.85 6.67 -10.51
C ASN A 110 17.75 6.26 -11.50
N THR A 111 16.47 6.54 -11.22
CA THR A 111 15.35 6.26 -12.14
C THR A 111 14.78 7.52 -12.80
N ILE A 112 15.31 8.71 -12.48
CA ILE A 112 14.81 9.98 -13.04
C ILE A 112 14.88 10.00 -14.57
N SER A 113 15.94 9.45 -15.18
CA SER A 113 16.05 9.37 -16.65
C SER A 113 14.90 8.56 -17.27
N GLU A 114 14.57 7.42 -16.67
CA GLU A 114 13.46 6.57 -17.12
C GLU A 114 12.10 7.25 -16.97
N VAL A 115 11.92 8.04 -15.90
CA VAL A 115 10.74 8.87 -15.69
C VAL A 115 10.64 9.92 -16.79
N LYS A 116 11.72 10.69 -17.05
CA LYS A 116 11.74 11.69 -18.13
C LYS A 116 11.41 11.08 -19.50
N ASP A 117 11.94 9.89 -19.79
CA ASP A 117 11.63 9.15 -21.02
C ASP A 117 10.15 8.73 -21.10
N MET A 118 9.56 8.29 -19.99
CA MET A 118 8.13 7.96 -19.92
C MET A 118 7.28 9.19 -20.23
N PHE A 119 7.55 10.34 -19.59
CA PHE A 119 6.81 11.58 -19.84
C PHE A 119 6.95 12.04 -21.29
N LYS A 120 8.14 11.93 -21.89
CA LYS A 120 8.34 12.25 -23.32
C LYS A 120 7.47 11.38 -24.23
N ARG A 121 7.35 10.08 -23.95
CA ARG A 121 6.46 9.18 -24.70
C ARG A 121 5.00 9.56 -24.54
N MET A 122 4.56 9.89 -23.32
CA MET A 122 3.19 10.34 -23.06
C MET A 122 2.87 11.64 -23.80
N LYS A 123 3.76 12.64 -23.76
CA LYS A 123 3.62 13.89 -24.51
C LYS A 123 3.51 13.66 -26.01
N ASN A 124 4.32 12.74 -26.57
CA ASN A 124 4.26 12.37 -27.98
C ASN A 124 2.93 11.69 -28.38
N ARG A 125 2.17 11.14 -27.41
CA ARG A 125 0.83 10.60 -27.62
C ARG A 125 -0.28 11.64 -27.46
N GLY A 126 0.08 12.90 -27.20
CA GLY A 126 -0.86 14.00 -26.99
C GLY A 126 -1.37 14.13 -25.56
N GLU A 127 -0.71 13.51 -24.58
CA GLU A 127 -1.06 13.71 -23.17
C GLU A 127 -0.57 15.10 -22.71
N GLU A 128 -1.46 15.86 -22.07
CA GLU A 128 -1.18 17.18 -21.49
C GLU A 128 -0.78 17.04 -20.02
N PHE A 129 0.18 17.86 -19.60
CA PHE A 129 0.67 17.87 -18.22
C PHE A 129 0.57 19.29 -17.64
N PRO A 130 0.37 19.42 -16.32
CA PRO A 130 0.50 20.70 -15.64
C PRO A 130 1.86 21.34 -15.92
N GLU A 131 1.91 22.67 -16.02
CA GLU A 131 3.14 23.42 -16.31
C GLU A 131 4.24 23.10 -15.28
N GLU A 132 3.87 22.95 -14.01
CA GLU A 132 4.82 22.64 -12.93
C GLU A 132 5.51 21.30 -13.14
N VAL A 133 4.82 20.33 -13.73
CA VAL A 133 5.40 19.02 -14.05
C VAL A 133 6.37 19.14 -15.23
N ILE A 134 6.01 19.92 -16.24
CA ILE A 134 6.88 20.17 -17.41
C ILE A 134 8.17 20.86 -16.97
N GLU A 135 8.07 21.90 -16.14
CA GLU A 135 9.23 22.61 -15.60
C GLU A 135 10.16 21.68 -14.83
N LEU A 136 9.63 20.81 -13.96
CA LEU A 136 10.42 19.82 -13.22
C LEU A 136 11.16 18.83 -14.13
N LEU A 137 10.59 18.48 -15.29
CA LEU A 137 11.23 17.57 -16.25
C LEU A 137 12.40 18.24 -16.98
N GLU A 138 12.34 19.54 -17.17
CA GLU A 138 13.35 20.34 -17.88
C GLU A 138 14.49 20.85 -16.98
N GLN A 139 14.30 20.81 -15.65
CA GLN A 139 15.37 21.09 -14.69
C GLN A 139 16.57 20.13 -14.88
N LYS A 140 17.77 20.73 -15.01
CA LYS A 140 19.06 20.04 -15.19
C LYS A 140 19.60 19.50 -13.87
#